data_AF-A0A6J1N5C0-F1
#
_entry.id   AF-A0A6J1N5C0-F1
#
_cell.length_a   1.000
_cell.length_b   1.000
_cell.length_c   1.000
_cell.angle_alpha   90.00
_cell.angle_beta   90.00
_cell.angle_gamma   90.00
#
_symmetry.space_group_name_H-M   'P 1'
#
loop_
_entity.id
_entity.type
_entity.pdbx_description
1 polymer ?
#
loop_
_entity_poly.entity_id
_entity_poly.type
_entity_poly.pdbx_seq_one_letter_code
_entity_poly.pdbx_strand_id
1 'polypeptide(L)'
;MDIALYESTQEKIPSLLEDILKRILVEEESELKQTDIFIILVAVLAYENGFLLMTNNKIDLECWKHIDNKYLLKWKSSNGVYELTFVMNGFHDTLVKFVLCSLESSSLINVVISNINSEVYSVCFNVNHYIVDLKASTIPMMFCDLNHLSNTFKNKIITPVKSAILNYYGYSGASLIGLPEELIFKLMLYLDVSDIINVSKTCKKLNLLLNNDSLWHKLFLRDFPLQFSCGNTTEGQWKMSYRNMQMELKESLRRVRKMSPIDFSTNFYNGSLVL
;
A
#
# COMPACT_ATOMS: atom_id res chain seq x y z
N MET A 1 22.37 -18.51 6.20
CA MET A 1 21.29 -17.50 6.14
C MET A 1 21.75 -16.44 5.17
N ASP A 2 21.14 -16.41 3.99
CA ASP A 2 21.32 -15.27 3.11
C ASP A 2 20.55 -14.08 3.71
N ILE A 3 21.10 -12.86 3.60
CA ILE A 3 20.43 -11.66 4.08
C ILE A 3 19.49 -11.13 3.01
N ALA A 4 18.41 -10.47 3.41
CA ALA A 4 17.52 -9.81 2.45
C ALA A 4 18.06 -8.43 2.05
N LEU A 5 17.61 -7.90 0.92
CA LEU A 5 18.13 -6.63 0.39
C LEU A 5 17.94 -5.44 1.34
N TYR A 6 16.89 -5.43 2.16
CA TYR A 6 16.65 -4.38 3.16
C TYR A 6 17.61 -4.45 4.36
N GLU A 7 18.26 -5.58 4.58
CA GLU A 7 19.25 -5.82 5.65
C GLU A 7 20.67 -5.55 5.16
N SER A 8 20.83 -5.12 3.91
CA SER A 8 22.13 -4.84 3.32
C SER A 8 22.84 -3.70 4.04
N THR A 9 24.14 -3.86 4.21
CA THR A 9 25.06 -2.87 4.77
C THR A 9 26.17 -2.58 3.77
N GLN A 10 27.06 -1.64 4.10
CA GLN A 10 28.25 -1.35 3.28
C GLN A 10 29.26 -2.51 3.25
N GLU A 11 29.07 -3.56 4.04
CA GLU A 11 29.95 -4.72 4.11
C GLU A 11 29.29 -5.99 3.54
N LYS A 12 27.95 -6.03 3.48
CA LYS A 12 27.21 -7.24 3.18
C LYS A 12 25.95 -6.94 2.38
N ILE A 13 25.75 -7.71 1.31
CA ILE A 13 24.54 -7.71 0.47
C ILE A 13 24.06 -9.17 0.30
N PRO A 14 22.87 -9.40 -0.26
CA PRO A 14 22.40 -10.75 -0.57
C PRO A 14 23.37 -11.49 -1.49
N SER A 15 23.67 -12.75 -1.18
CA SER A 15 24.63 -13.57 -1.93
C SER A 15 24.25 -13.70 -3.41
N LEU A 16 22.95 -13.81 -3.68
CA LEU A 16 22.38 -13.81 -5.02
C LEU A 16 22.77 -12.55 -5.82
N LEU A 17 22.62 -11.37 -5.21
CA LEU A 17 22.96 -10.10 -5.84
C LEU A 17 24.47 -10.01 -6.07
N GLU A 18 25.26 -10.37 -5.06
CA GLU A 18 26.72 -10.35 -5.14
C GLU A 18 27.24 -11.25 -6.27
N ASP A 19 26.71 -12.46 -6.39
CA ASP A 19 27.11 -13.43 -7.41
C ASP A 19 26.76 -12.96 -8.83
N ILE A 20 25.58 -12.35 -9.02
CA ILE A 20 25.19 -11.78 -10.31
C ILE A 20 26.12 -10.63 -10.69
N LEU A 21 26.41 -9.73 -9.76
CA LEU A 21 27.27 -8.58 -10.01
C LEU A 21 28.72 -8.97 -10.25
N LYS A 22 29.24 -9.99 -9.54
CA LYS A 22 30.57 -10.55 -9.83
C LYS A 22 30.68 -11.04 -11.28
N ARG A 23 29.66 -11.73 -11.79
CA ARG A 23 29.65 -12.21 -13.19
C ARG A 23 29.64 -11.04 -14.19
N ILE A 24 28.81 -10.04 -13.94
CA ILE A 24 28.61 -8.90 -14.82
C ILE A 24 29.82 -7.95 -14.84
N LEU A 25 30.45 -7.71 -13.70
CA LEU A 25 31.57 -6.76 -13.56
C LEU A 25 32.91 -7.32 -14.07
N VAL A 26 33.06 -8.65 -14.17
CA VAL A 26 34.28 -9.30 -14.70
C VAL A 26 34.38 -9.18 -16.22
N GLU A 27 33.26 -9.01 -16.91
CA GLU A 27 33.21 -8.86 -18.36
C GLU A 27 33.47 -7.38 -18.73
N GLU A 28 34.75 -7.01 -18.93
CA GLU A 28 35.22 -5.64 -19.24
C GLU A 28 34.70 -5.04 -20.57
N GLU A 29 33.93 -5.77 -21.37
CA GLU A 29 33.62 -5.40 -22.77
C GLU A 29 32.48 -4.38 -22.93
N SER A 30 31.77 -3.97 -21.87
CA SER A 30 30.67 -3.00 -21.99
C SER A 30 30.63 -1.92 -20.91
N GLU A 31 30.40 -0.66 -21.31
CA GLU A 31 30.10 0.45 -20.39
C GLU A 31 28.77 0.19 -19.66
N LEU A 32 28.85 -0.46 -18.50
CA LEU A 32 27.72 -0.65 -17.60
C LEU A 32 27.21 0.69 -17.09
N LYS A 33 25.89 0.91 -17.22
CA LYS A 33 25.22 2.08 -16.65
C LYS A 33 24.64 1.74 -15.29
N GLN A 34 24.46 2.75 -14.44
CA GLN A 34 23.80 2.55 -13.14
C GLN A 34 22.38 1.98 -13.31
N THR A 35 21.68 2.31 -14.40
CA THR A 35 20.35 1.77 -14.72
C THR A 35 20.37 0.26 -14.97
N ASP A 36 21.49 -0.27 -15.47
CA ASP A 36 21.68 -1.69 -15.75
C ASP A 36 21.84 -2.48 -14.44
N ILE A 37 22.52 -1.89 -13.45
CA ILE A 37 22.58 -2.44 -12.10
C ILE A 37 21.24 -2.30 -11.37
N PHE A 38 20.55 -1.18 -11.60
CA PHE A 38 19.27 -0.90 -10.96
C PHE A 38 18.18 -1.91 -11.34
N ILE A 39 18.12 -2.35 -12.61
CA ILE A 39 17.15 -3.38 -13.02
C ILE A 39 17.42 -4.73 -12.32
N ILE A 40 18.68 -5.06 -12.03
CA ILE A 40 19.05 -6.26 -11.27
C ILE A 40 18.53 -6.15 -9.83
N LEU A 41 18.71 -5.00 -9.18
CA LEU A 41 18.15 -4.75 -7.84
C LEU A 41 16.63 -4.97 -7.82
N VAL A 42 15.93 -4.45 -8.82
CA VAL A 42 14.47 -4.62 -8.97
C VAL A 42 14.11 -6.09 -9.15
N ALA A 43 14.86 -6.83 -9.97
CA ALA A 43 14.63 -8.25 -10.22
C ALA A 43 14.86 -9.09 -8.94
N VAL A 44 15.94 -8.85 -8.21
CA VAL A 44 16.23 -9.50 -6.92
C VAL A 44 15.16 -9.18 -5.89
N LEU A 45 14.72 -7.92 -5.80
CA LEU A 45 13.61 -7.53 -4.91
C LEU A 45 12.31 -8.26 -5.26
N ALA A 46 11.98 -8.41 -6.54
CA ALA A 46 10.82 -9.18 -6.95
C ALA A 46 10.96 -10.65 -6.53
N TYR A 47 12.13 -11.25 -6.75
CA TYR A 47 12.43 -12.63 -6.38
C TYR A 47 12.34 -12.91 -4.88
N GLU A 48 12.96 -12.06 -4.05
CA GLU A 48 12.86 -12.13 -2.58
C GLU A 48 11.40 -12.08 -2.10
N ASN A 49 10.52 -11.48 -2.89
CA ASN A 49 9.10 -11.37 -2.58
C ASN A 49 8.25 -12.47 -3.24
N GLY A 50 8.86 -13.53 -3.76
CA GLY A 50 8.17 -14.70 -4.29
C GLY A 50 7.65 -14.53 -5.73
N PHE A 51 8.21 -13.60 -6.49
CA PHE A 51 7.99 -13.52 -7.93
C PHE A 51 9.07 -14.32 -8.68
N LEU A 52 8.64 -15.20 -9.56
CA LEU A 52 9.51 -16.05 -10.36
C LEU A 52 9.65 -15.46 -11.76
N LEU A 53 10.88 -15.31 -12.23
CA LEU A 53 11.16 -14.77 -13.55
C LEU A 53 10.72 -15.75 -14.64
N MET A 54 10.08 -15.21 -15.69
CA MET A 54 9.69 -15.94 -16.88
C MET A 54 10.71 -15.70 -17.99
N THR A 55 11.27 -16.78 -18.51
CA THR A 55 12.18 -16.78 -19.66
C THR A 55 11.56 -17.64 -20.76
N ASN A 56 11.41 -17.10 -21.98
CA ASN A 56 10.85 -17.83 -23.13
C ASN A 56 9.52 -18.56 -22.80
N ASN A 57 8.60 -17.88 -22.11
CA ASN A 57 7.30 -18.41 -21.66
C ASN A 57 7.36 -19.61 -20.71
N LYS A 58 8.51 -19.86 -20.06
CA LYS A 58 8.65 -20.87 -19.02
C LYS A 58 9.16 -20.23 -17.74
N ILE A 59 8.72 -20.79 -16.60
CA ILE A 59 9.27 -20.44 -15.29
C ILE A 59 10.69 -20.95 -15.25
N ASP A 60 11.64 -20.06 -15.02
CA ASP A 60 13.05 -20.40 -14.96
C ASP A 60 13.55 -20.23 -13.53
N LEU A 61 13.52 -21.33 -12.76
CA LEU A 61 13.97 -21.37 -11.37
C LEU A 61 15.49 -21.21 -11.24
N GLU A 62 16.24 -21.47 -12.31
CA GLU A 62 17.71 -21.39 -12.30
C GLU A 62 18.24 -20.18 -13.07
N CYS A 63 17.36 -19.32 -13.61
CA CYS A 63 17.74 -18.16 -14.43
C CYS A 63 18.88 -17.35 -13.81
N TRP A 64 18.83 -17.15 -12.50
CA TRP A 64 19.78 -16.35 -11.75
C TRP A 64 21.24 -16.82 -11.84
N LYS A 65 21.46 -18.12 -12.04
CA LYS A 65 22.81 -18.70 -12.20
C LYS A 65 23.44 -18.30 -13.54
N HIS A 66 22.62 -17.92 -14.52
CA HIS A 66 23.01 -17.66 -15.89
C HIS A 66 22.91 -16.18 -16.29
N ILE A 67 22.56 -15.29 -15.36
CA ILE A 67 22.52 -13.86 -15.65
C ILE A 67 23.96 -13.33 -15.79
N ASP A 68 24.27 -12.90 -17.00
CA ASP A 68 25.50 -12.24 -17.46
C ASP A 68 25.14 -10.95 -18.26
N ASN A 69 26.12 -10.25 -18.84
CA ASN A 69 25.83 -9.04 -19.63
C ASN A 69 24.98 -9.35 -20.87
N LYS A 70 25.19 -10.50 -21.51
CA LYS A 70 24.42 -10.91 -22.70
C LYS A 70 22.95 -11.12 -22.35
N TYR A 71 22.67 -11.64 -21.16
CA TYR A 71 21.32 -11.82 -20.65
C TYR A 71 20.66 -10.48 -20.35
N LEU A 72 21.41 -9.53 -19.78
CA LEU A 72 20.93 -8.19 -19.48
C LEU A 72 20.53 -7.42 -20.77
N LEU A 73 21.26 -7.64 -21.87
CA LEU A 73 20.89 -7.12 -23.18
C LEU A 73 19.57 -7.69 -23.71
N LYS A 74 19.18 -8.92 -23.33
CA LYS A 74 17.87 -9.50 -23.72
C LYS A 74 16.71 -8.83 -22.99
N TRP A 75 16.95 -8.29 -21.79
CA TRP A 75 15.94 -7.53 -21.05
C TRP A 75 15.76 -6.12 -21.60
N LYS A 76 16.75 -5.61 -22.33
CA LYS A 76 16.74 -4.25 -22.87
C LYS A 76 16.14 -4.26 -24.27
N SER A 77 15.03 -3.55 -24.43
CA SER A 77 14.45 -3.29 -25.74
C SER A 77 15.33 -2.32 -26.56
N SER A 78 15.14 -2.29 -27.88
CA SER A 78 15.83 -1.36 -28.79
C SER A 78 15.71 0.12 -28.36
N ASN A 79 14.61 0.45 -27.67
CA ASN A 79 14.32 1.81 -27.20
C ASN A 79 14.98 2.14 -25.85
N GLY A 80 15.82 1.24 -25.32
CA GLY A 80 16.52 1.41 -24.05
C GLY A 80 15.67 1.12 -22.80
N VAL A 81 14.43 0.68 -22.99
CA VAL A 81 13.50 0.29 -21.91
C VAL A 81 13.78 -1.15 -21.49
N TYR A 82 13.79 -1.40 -20.18
CA TYR A 82 13.92 -2.74 -19.63
C TYR A 82 12.56 -3.39 -19.43
N GLU A 83 12.40 -4.63 -19.89
CA GLU A 83 11.19 -5.41 -19.70
C GLU A 83 11.51 -6.77 -19.06
N LEU A 84 10.84 -7.05 -17.94
CA LEU A 84 10.90 -8.32 -17.23
C LEU A 84 9.49 -8.84 -17.05
N THR A 85 9.28 -10.14 -17.23
CA THR A 85 7.99 -10.77 -16.96
C THR A 85 8.14 -11.76 -15.83
N PHE A 86 7.23 -11.69 -14.87
CA PHE A 86 7.20 -12.54 -13.69
C PHE A 86 5.85 -13.22 -13.53
N VAL A 87 5.85 -14.29 -12.74
CA VAL A 87 4.65 -14.89 -12.13
C VAL A 87 4.81 -14.91 -10.62
N MET A 88 3.72 -14.74 -9.88
CA MET A 88 3.76 -14.92 -8.43
C MET A 88 3.77 -16.42 -8.12
N ASN A 89 4.64 -16.86 -7.19
CA ASN A 89 4.71 -18.27 -6.81
C ASN A 89 3.32 -18.78 -6.34
N GLY A 90 2.87 -19.90 -6.90
CA GLY A 90 1.53 -20.45 -6.70
C GLY A 90 0.42 -19.88 -7.60
N PHE A 91 0.70 -18.86 -8.42
CA PHE A 91 -0.25 -18.20 -9.31
C PHE A 91 0.34 -18.02 -10.72
N HIS A 92 0.56 -19.14 -11.41
CA HIS A 92 1.31 -19.19 -12.67
C HIS A 92 0.56 -18.61 -13.87
N ASP A 93 -0.78 -18.53 -13.81
CA ASP A 93 -1.61 -18.02 -14.91
C ASP A 93 -1.66 -16.48 -14.98
N THR A 94 -1.14 -15.78 -13.96
CA THR A 94 -1.17 -14.32 -13.89
C THR A 94 0.21 -13.74 -14.19
N LEU A 95 0.35 -13.17 -15.39
CA LEU A 95 1.59 -12.54 -15.82
C LEU A 95 1.69 -11.11 -15.29
N VAL A 96 2.83 -10.82 -14.66
CA VAL A 96 3.17 -9.51 -14.11
C VAL A 96 4.38 -8.98 -14.87
N LYS A 97 4.18 -7.96 -15.70
CA LYS A 97 5.26 -7.34 -16.47
C LYS A 97 5.80 -6.12 -15.73
N PHE A 98 7.09 -6.10 -15.46
CA PHE A 98 7.84 -4.96 -14.95
C PHE A 98 8.51 -4.26 -16.13
N VAL A 99 8.21 -2.97 -16.30
CA VAL A 99 8.75 -2.11 -17.34
C VAL A 99 9.49 -0.98 -16.67
N LEU A 100 10.80 -0.88 -16.92
CA LEU A 100 11.65 0.13 -16.33
C LEU A 100 12.16 1.10 -17.41
N CYS A 101 11.78 2.37 -17.25
CA CYS A 101 12.11 3.45 -18.15
C CYS A 101 13.06 4.43 -17.46
N SER A 102 14.24 4.63 -18.03
CA SER A 102 15.23 5.59 -17.51
C SER A 102 14.88 7.02 -17.93
N LEU A 103 14.92 7.93 -16.96
CA LEU A 103 14.62 9.37 -17.06
C LEU A 103 15.80 10.14 -16.49
N GLU A 104 16.82 10.37 -17.31
CA GLU A 104 18.10 10.99 -16.89
C GLU A 104 18.75 10.26 -15.70
N SER A 105 18.59 10.79 -14.48
CA SER A 105 19.09 10.24 -13.21
C SER A 105 18.06 9.40 -12.45
N SER A 106 16.80 9.42 -12.90
CA SER A 106 15.70 8.66 -12.29
C SER A 106 15.29 7.48 -13.16
N SER A 107 14.59 6.51 -12.59
CA SER A 107 13.99 5.39 -13.31
C SER A 107 12.56 5.20 -12.84
N LEU A 108 11.63 5.22 -13.80
CA LEU A 108 10.22 4.91 -13.59
C LEU A 108 10.02 3.42 -13.78
N ILE A 109 9.48 2.77 -12.75
CA ILE A 109 9.07 1.38 -12.79
C ILE A 109 7.56 1.34 -12.92
N ASN A 110 7.08 0.72 -13.99
CA ASN A 110 5.67 0.43 -14.21
C ASN A 110 5.47 -1.08 -14.14
N VAL A 111 4.51 -1.51 -13.33
CA VAL A 111 4.15 -2.92 -13.19
C VAL A 111 2.73 -3.13 -13.68
N VAL A 112 2.58 -3.97 -14.70
CA VAL A 112 1.31 -4.24 -15.36
C VAL A 112 0.89 -5.67 -15.09
N ILE A 113 -0.34 -5.85 -14.62
CA ILE A 113 -0.94 -7.18 -14.42
C ILE A 113 -1.93 -7.46 -15.54
N SER A 114 -1.50 -8.23 -16.53
CA SER A 114 -2.24 -8.39 -17.81
C SER A 114 -3.63 -8.99 -17.62
N ASN A 115 -3.75 -9.96 -16.71
CA ASN A 115 -4.98 -10.72 -16.50
C ASN A 115 -6.00 -10.00 -15.60
N ILE A 116 -5.63 -8.89 -14.95
CA ILE A 116 -6.48 -8.19 -13.97
C ILE A 116 -6.76 -6.78 -14.49
N ASN A 117 -7.62 -6.66 -15.51
CA ASN A 117 -8.03 -5.38 -16.12
C ASN A 117 -6.86 -4.46 -16.54
N SER A 118 -5.67 -5.03 -16.80
CA SER A 118 -4.44 -4.26 -17.02
C SER A 118 -4.16 -3.23 -15.92
N GLU A 119 -4.39 -3.58 -14.65
CA GLU A 119 -4.01 -2.71 -13.53
C GLU A 119 -2.51 -2.38 -13.60
N VAL A 120 -2.20 -1.10 -13.39
CA VAL A 120 -0.84 -0.56 -13.47
C VAL A 120 -0.45 0.06 -12.13
N TYR A 121 0.71 -0.33 -11.62
CA TYR A 121 1.34 0.23 -10.43
C TYR A 121 2.65 0.89 -10.82
N SER A 122 2.85 2.13 -10.40
CA SER A 122 4.00 2.93 -10.83
C SER A 122 4.75 3.54 -9.65
N VAL A 123 6.08 3.54 -9.73
CA VAL A 123 6.95 4.22 -8.77
C VAL A 123 8.18 4.75 -9.49
N CYS A 124 8.66 5.93 -9.07
CA CYS A 124 9.87 6.54 -9.62
C CYS A 124 10.96 6.57 -8.55
N PHE A 125 12.18 6.22 -8.94
CA PHE A 125 13.35 6.21 -8.08
C PHE A 125 14.47 7.06 -8.68
N ASN A 126 15.17 7.83 -7.86
CA ASN A 126 16.45 8.41 -8.26
C ASN A 126 17.53 7.32 -8.16
N VAL A 127 18.09 6.89 -9.29
CA VAL A 127 19.03 5.77 -9.35
C VAL A 127 20.35 6.13 -8.64
N ASN A 128 20.80 7.37 -8.80
CA ASN A 128 22.05 7.88 -8.21
C ASN A 128 22.00 7.93 -6.68
N HIS A 129 20.80 7.92 -6.08
CA HIS A 129 20.65 7.83 -4.61
C HIS A 129 21.04 6.45 -4.08
N TYR A 130 20.77 5.39 -4.86
CA TYR A 130 20.98 4.01 -4.43
C TYR A 130 22.26 3.39 -4.97
N ILE A 131 22.77 3.89 -6.10
CA ILE A 131 23.96 3.39 -6.78
C ILE A 131 24.96 4.54 -6.86
N VAL A 132 26.00 4.48 -6.03
CA VAL A 132 26.94 5.58 -5.81
C VAL A 132 28.10 5.51 -6.79
N ASP A 133 28.82 4.39 -6.81
CA ASP A 133 29.99 4.19 -7.64
C ASP A 133 30.05 2.76 -8.16
N LEU A 134 30.09 2.61 -9.49
CA LEU A 134 30.21 1.30 -10.14
C LEU A 134 31.62 0.72 -10.06
N LYS A 135 32.62 1.54 -9.70
CA LYS A 135 34.03 1.18 -9.59
C LYS A 135 34.49 1.10 -8.13
N ALA A 136 33.56 1.00 -7.19
CA ALA A 136 33.87 0.86 -5.78
C ALA A 136 34.77 -0.37 -5.54
N SER A 137 35.57 -0.33 -4.46
CA SER A 137 36.53 -1.39 -4.13
C SER A 137 35.87 -2.74 -3.85
N THR A 138 34.64 -2.73 -3.34
CA THR A 138 33.83 -3.92 -3.11
C THR A 138 32.40 -3.68 -3.59
N ILE A 139 31.71 -4.77 -3.98
CA ILE A 139 30.34 -4.70 -4.51
C ILE A 139 29.35 -4.06 -3.51
N PRO A 140 29.37 -4.39 -2.21
CA PRO A 140 28.49 -3.72 -1.23
C PRO A 140 28.64 -2.19 -1.21
N MET A 141 29.86 -1.68 -1.38
CA MET A 141 30.14 -0.24 -1.38
C MET A 141 29.60 0.50 -2.61
N MET A 142 29.17 -0.22 -3.65
CA MET A 142 28.49 0.39 -4.80
C MET A 142 27.11 0.96 -4.41
N PHE A 143 26.54 0.50 -3.31
CA PHE A 143 25.15 0.77 -2.94
C PHE A 143 25.01 1.67 -1.72
N CYS A 144 23.91 2.43 -1.70
CA CYS A 144 23.49 3.22 -0.55
C CYS A 144 21.99 3.03 -0.31
N ASP A 145 21.58 3.09 0.96
CA ASP A 145 20.18 3.19 1.39
C ASP A 145 19.22 2.14 0.76
N LEU A 146 19.70 0.90 0.63
CA LEU A 146 18.91 -0.22 0.07
C LEU A 146 17.69 -0.57 0.93
N ASN A 147 17.72 -0.23 2.22
CA ASN A 147 16.57 -0.35 3.11
C ASN A 147 15.40 0.56 2.63
N HIS A 148 15.68 1.83 2.35
CA HIS A 148 14.67 2.74 1.80
C HIS A 148 14.16 2.28 0.43
N LEU A 149 15.06 1.82 -0.46
CA LEU A 149 14.69 1.26 -1.76
C LEU A 149 13.71 0.10 -1.60
N SER A 150 14.10 -0.90 -0.80
CA SER A 150 13.31 -2.11 -0.57
C SER A 150 11.95 -1.77 0.03
N ASN A 151 11.90 -0.95 1.08
CA ASN A 151 10.62 -0.61 1.72
C ASN A 151 9.70 0.18 0.80
N THR A 152 10.23 1.13 0.05
CA THR A 152 9.45 1.93 -0.90
C THR A 152 8.89 1.04 -2.02
N PHE A 153 9.73 0.19 -2.60
CA PHE A 153 9.33 -0.74 -3.64
C PHE A 153 8.30 -1.77 -3.13
N LYS A 154 8.53 -2.33 -1.94
CA LYS A 154 7.60 -3.26 -1.30
C LYS A 154 6.23 -2.63 -1.08
N ASN A 155 6.21 -1.43 -0.51
CA ASN A 155 4.96 -0.74 -0.15
C ASN A 155 4.20 -0.20 -1.37
N LYS A 156 4.89 0.28 -2.39
CA LYS A 156 4.27 0.92 -3.57
C LYS A 156 3.95 -0.05 -4.70
N ILE A 157 4.71 -1.14 -4.83
CA ILE A 157 4.60 -2.08 -5.95
C ILE A 157 4.23 -3.48 -5.46
N ILE A 158 5.09 -4.13 -4.67
CA ILE A 158 4.92 -5.55 -4.34
C ILE A 158 3.62 -5.83 -3.59
N THR A 159 3.35 -5.10 -2.50
CA THR A 159 2.17 -5.33 -1.66
C THR A 159 0.87 -5.06 -2.41
N PRO A 160 0.72 -3.95 -3.17
CA PRO A 160 -0.45 -3.74 -4.02
C PRO A 160 -0.61 -4.82 -5.10
N VAL A 161 0.46 -5.19 -5.81
CA VAL A 161 0.42 -6.24 -6.86
C VAL A 161 0.00 -7.58 -6.26
N LYS A 162 0.60 -8.01 -5.15
CA LYS A 162 0.19 -9.23 -4.44
C LYS A 162 -1.27 -9.19 -4.03
N SER A 163 -1.71 -8.05 -3.49
CA SER A 163 -3.11 -7.87 -3.08
C SER A 163 -4.06 -7.97 -4.27
N ALA A 164 -3.71 -7.37 -5.42
CA ALA A 164 -4.51 -7.46 -6.64
C ALA A 164 -4.63 -8.92 -7.12
N ILE A 165 -3.51 -9.65 -7.18
CA ILE A 165 -3.51 -11.07 -7.58
C ILE A 165 -4.35 -11.91 -6.62
N LEU A 166 -4.12 -11.79 -5.30
CA LEU A 166 -4.88 -12.54 -4.30
C LEU A 166 -6.38 -12.27 -4.40
N ASN A 167 -6.76 -11.00 -4.49
CA ASN A 167 -8.17 -10.60 -4.62
C ASN A 167 -8.82 -11.17 -5.89
N TYR A 168 -8.09 -11.21 -7.01
CA TYR A 168 -8.59 -11.78 -8.26
C TYR A 168 -8.91 -13.28 -8.13
N TYR A 169 -8.12 -14.03 -7.37
CA TYR A 169 -8.38 -15.44 -7.07
C TYR A 169 -9.30 -15.66 -5.86
N GLY A 170 -9.87 -14.60 -5.28
CA GLY A 170 -10.77 -14.69 -4.12
C GLY A 170 -10.07 -14.94 -2.77
N TYR A 171 -8.73 -14.81 -2.71
CA TYR A 171 -7.98 -14.85 -1.47
C TYR A 171 -7.91 -13.48 -0.81
N SER A 172 -7.85 -13.48 0.51
CA SER A 172 -7.66 -12.23 1.26
C SER A 172 -6.23 -11.71 1.13
N GLY A 173 -6.09 -10.47 0.65
CA GLY A 173 -4.81 -9.78 0.59
C GLY A 173 -4.36 -9.21 1.94
N ALA A 174 -3.06 -8.91 2.07
CA ALA A 174 -2.45 -8.27 3.25
C ALA A 174 -2.75 -6.75 3.32
N SER A 175 -3.93 -6.33 2.87
CA SER A 175 -4.41 -4.96 2.90
C SER A 175 -5.80 -4.93 3.51
N LEU A 176 -6.19 -3.79 4.10
CA LEU A 176 -7.53 -3.63 4.67
C LEU A 176 -8.64 -3.99 3.67
N ILE A 177 -8.43 -3.68 2.39
CA ILE A 177 -9.38 -3.94 1.31
C ILE A 177 -9.39 -5.38 0.81
N GLY A 178 -8.39 -6.17 1.19
CA GLY A 178 -8.29 -7.59 0.93
C GLY A 178 -8.94 -8.44 2.02
N LEU A 179 -9.35 -7.88 3.15
CA LEU A 179 -10.07 -8.63 4.16
C LEU A 179 -11.49 -9.00 3.68
N PRO A 180 -12.06 -10.13 4.15
CA PRO A 180 -13.48 -10.42 3.98
C PRO A 180 -14.35 -9.29 4.53
N GLU A 181 -15.48 -9.02 3.88
CA GLU A 181 -16.36 -7.89 4.21
C GLU A 181 -16.83 -7.94 5.67
N GLU A 182 -17.05 -9.15 6.20
CA GLU A 182 -17.46 -9.38 7.58
C GLU A 182 -16.41 -8.88 8.58
N LEU A 183 -15.12 -9.07 8.27
CA LEU A 183 -14.02 -8.58 9.10
C LEU A 183 -13.90 -7.06 9.01
N ILE A 184 -14.06 -6.48 7.82
CA ILE A 184 -14.06 -5.03 7.65
C ILE A 184 -15.19 -4.42 8.47
N PHE A 185 -16.42 -4.92 8.37
CA PHE A 185 -17.54 -4.43 9.16
C PHE A 185 -17.30 -4.58 10.66
N LYS A 186 -16.72 -5.71 11.10
CA LYS A 186 -16.36 -5.90 12.51
C LYS A 186 -15.36 -4.86 12.99
N LEU A 187 -14.32 -4.56 12.19
CA LEU A 187 -13.36 -3.50 12.51
C LEU A 187 -14.03 -2.12 12.57
N MET A 188 -14.93 -1.80 11.65
CA MET A 188 -15.66 -0.53 11.65
C MET A 188 -16.54 -0.35 12.87
N LEU A 189 -17.10 -1.44 13.42
CA LEU A 189 -17.90 -1.38 14.65
C LEU A 189 -17.10 -1.03 15.92
N TYR A 190 -15.76 -1.07 15.86
CA TYR A 190 -14.89 -0.57 16.93
C TYR A 190 -14.54 0.92 16.78
N LEU A 191 -14.89 1.54 15.65
CA LEU A 191 -14.56 2.93 15.36
C LEU A 191 -15.74 3.87 15.63
N ASP A 192 -15.44 5.13 15.93
CA ASP A 192 -16.43 6.20 15.98
C ASP A 192 -16.88 6.55 14.57
N VAL A 193 -18.11 7.06 14.43
CA VAL A 193 -18.68 7.34 13.11
C VAL A 193 -17.90 8.39 12.31
N SER A 194 -17.24 9.34 12.98
CA SER A 194 -16.31 10.26 12.31
C SER A 194 -15.19 9.53 11.58
N ASP A 195 -14.61 8.51 12.22
CA ASP A 195 -13.51 7.74 11.66
C ASP A 195 -13.99 6.82 10.54
N ILE A 196 -15.16 6.20 10.69
CA ILE A 196 -15.79 5.40 9.62
C ILE A 196 -16.02 6.26 8.37
N ILE A 197 -16.50 7.50 8.54
CA ILE A 197 -16.66 8.45 7.43
C ILE A 197 -15.29 8.78 6.80
N ASN A 198 -14.25 8.99 7.61
CA ASN A 198 -12.90 9.24 7.08
C ASN A 198 -12.38 8.04 6.29
N VAL A 199 -12.55 6.81 6.78
CA VAL A 199 -12.20 5.58 6.07
C VAL A 199 -12.96 5.48 4.74
N SER A 200 -14.26 5.79 4.72
CA SER A 200 -15.07 5.75 3.49
C SER A 200 -14.60 6.72 2.41
N LYS A 201 -13.89 7.80 2.77
CA LYS A 201 -13.34 8.78 1.83
C LYS A 201 -12.00 8.36 1.23
N THR A 202 -11.35 7.33 1.77
CA THR A 202 -10.00 6.94 1.34
C THR A 202 -9.98 6.29 -0.04
N CYS A 203 -10.96 5.46 -0.38
CA CYS A 203 -11.04 4.84 -1.71
C CYS A 203 -12.48 4.48 -2.11
N LYS A 204 -12.70 4.33 -3.43
CA LYS A 204 -14.02 4.04 -4.01
C LYS A 204 -14.62 2.73 -3.50
N LYS A 205 -13.81 1.67 -3.35
CA LYS A 205 -14.27 0.36 -2.89
C LYS A 205 -14.70 0.40 -1.42
N LEU A 206 -13.92 1.04 -0.53
CA LEU A 206 -14.34 1.25 0.85
C LEU A 206 -15.56 2.16 0.96
N ASN A 207 -15.69 3.19 0.13
CA ASN A 207 -16.89 4.03 0.08
C ASN A 207 -18.15 3.18 -0.18
N LEU A 208 -18.12 2.38 -1.25
CA LEU A 208 -19.23 1.50 -1.62
C LEU A 208 -19.54 0.49 -0.51
N LEU A 209 -18.52 -0.18 0.02
CA LEU A 209 -18.66 -1.17 1.07
C LEU A 209 -19.25 -0.59 2.36
N LEU A 210 -18.77 0.59 2.79
CA LEU A 210 -19.22 1.25 4.01
C LEU A 210 -20.55 1.98 3.86
N ASN A 211 -21.14 2.02 2.67
CA ASN A 211 -22.54 2.43 2.46
C ASN A 211 -23.54 1.29 2.71
N ASN A 212 -23.08 0.11 3.13
CA ASN A 212 -23.94 -1.04 3.43
C ASN A 212 -24.90 -0.75 4.60
N ASP A 213 -26.20 -0.95 4.36
CA ASP A 213 -27.27 -0.62 5.31
C ASP A 213 -27.21 -1.45 6.61
N SER A 214 -26.75 -2.70 6.55
CA SER A 214 -26.59 -3.57 7.72
C SER A 214 -25.51 -3.08 8.68
N LEU A 215 -24.45 -2.44 8.16
CA LEU A 215 -23.43 -1.79 8.99
C LEU A 215 -24.05 -0.62 9.75
N TRP A 216 -24.79 0.25 9.05
CA TRP A 216 -25.44 1.41 9.66
C TRP A 216 -26.51 1.02 10.67
N HIS A 217 -27.23 -0.08 10.45
CA HIS A 217 -28.15 -0.65 11.43
C HIS A 217 -27.44 -1.01 12.73
N LYS A 218 -26.31 -1.73 12.65
CA LYS A 218 -25.52 -2.12 13.83
C LYS A 218 -24.92 -0.92 14.56
N LEU A 219 -24.45 0.09 13.82
CA LEU A 219 -23.96 1.35 14.40
C LEU A 219 -25.08 2.10 15.13
N PHE A 220 -26.29 2.14 14.55
CA PHE A 220 -27.45 2.74 15.17
C PHE A 220 -27.80 2.06 16.50
N LEU A 221 -27.82 0.72 16.52
CA LEU A 221 -28.05 -0.06 17.75
C LEU A 221 -27.00 0.19 18.83
N ARG A 222 -25.73 0.30 18.43
CA ARG A 222 -24.61 0.56 19.33
C ARG A 222 -24.70 1.95 19.97
N ASP A 223 -24.97 2.97 19.16
CA ASP A 223 -24.88 4.37 19.59
C ASP A 223 -26.21 4.89 20.18
N PHE A 224 -27.35 4.31 19.80
CA PHE A 224 -28.69 4.75 20.20
C PHE A 224 -29.58 3.59 20.71
N PRO A 225 -29.13 2.79 21.71
CA PRO A 225 -29.86 1.60 22.15
C PRO A 225 -31.27 1.90 22.69
N LEU A 226 -31.49 3.07 23.27
CA LEU A 226 -32.78 3.47 23.86
C LEU A 226 -33.84 3.85 22.81
N GLN A 227 -33.43 4.19 21.59
CA GLN A 227 -34.35 4.65 20.55
C GLN A 227 -34.88 3.53 19.67
N PHE A 228 -34.23 2.37 19.68
CA PHE A 228 -34.68 1.21 18.94
C PHE A 228 -36.04 0.69 19.43
N SER A 229 -36.35 0.88 20.72
CA SER A 229 -37.64 0.53 21.33
C SER A 229 -38.82 1.35 20.81
N CYS A 230 -38.58 2.43 20.08
CA CYS A 230 -39.59 3.35 19.54
C CYS A 230 -39.82 3.16 18.03
N GLY A 231 -39.98 1.91 17.58
CA GLY A 231 -40.84 1.44 16.47
C GLY A 231 -40.92 2.12 15.10
N ASN A 232 -40.19 3.20 14.80
CA ASN A 232 -40.47 4.08 13.66
C ASN A 232 -39.42 4.07 12.55
N THR A 233 -38.46 3.15 12.56
CA THR A 233 -37.44 3.11 11.51
C THR A 233 -37.89 2.24 10.35
N THR A 234 -38.14 2.86 9.20
CA THR A 234 -38.38 2.18 7.93
C THR A 234 -37.17 1.31 7.56
N GLU A 235 -37.43 0.02 7.30
CA GLU A 235 -36.41 -0.93 6.83
C GLU A 235 -35.72 -0.37 5.56
N GLY A 236 -34.39 -0.33 5.54
CA GLY A 236 -33.61 -0.03 4.34
C GLY A 236 -32.94 1.35 4.23
N GLN A 237 -32.94 2.18 5.28
CA GLN A 237 -32.33 3.53 5.25
C GLN A 237 -31.58 3.93 6.53
N TRP A 238 -30.89 2.98 7.18
CA TRP A 238 -30.26 3.19 8.48
C TRP A 238 -29.20 4.29 8.48
N LYS A 239 -28.48 4.50 7.37
CA LYS A 239 -27.51 5.59 7.26
C LYS A 239 -28.18 6.97 7.40
N MET A 240 -29.36 7.14 6.81
CA MET A 240 -30.12 8.39 6.90
C MET A 240 -30.75 8.56 8.29
N SER A 241 -31.31 7.50 8.85
CA SER A 241 -31.84 7.49 10.22
C SER A 241 -30.76 7.86 11.25
N TYR A 242 -29.58 7.28 11.11
CA TYR A 242 -28.42 7.59 11.95
C TYR A 242 -28.04 9.08 11.84
N ARG A 243 -28.01 9.63 10.61
CA ARG A 243 -27.71 11.04 10.37
C ARG A 243 -28.75 11.96 11.03
N ASN A 244 -30.04 11.66 10.87
CA ASN A 244 -31.12 12.46 11.44
C ASN A 244 -31.04 12.49 12.97
N MET A 245 -30.81 11.33 13.59
CA MET A 245 -30.65 11.21 15.03
C MET A 245 -29.45 12.01 15.57
N GLN A 246 -28.30 11.96 14.87
CA GLN A 246 -27.17 12.82 15.24
C GLN A 246 -27.47 14.32 15.13
N MET A 247 -28.29 14.74 14.16
CA MET A 247 -28.70 16.14 14.02
C MET A 247 -29.61 16.56 15.18
N GLU A 248 -30.58 15.74 15.54
CA GLU A 248 -31.49 15.98 16.67
C GLU A 248 -30.73 16.10 18.00
N LEU A 249 -29.78 15.21 18.26
CA LEU A 249 -28.92 15.29 19.46
C LEU A 249 -28.06 16.57 19.48
N LYS A 250 -27.51 16.98 18.33
CA LYS A 250 -26.74 18.23 18.25
C LYS A 250 -27.63 19.45 18.50
N GLU A 251 -28.86 19.43 18.00
CA GLU A 251 -29.82 20.50 18.24
C GLU A 251 -30.29 20.57 19.69
N SER A 252 -30.61 19.44 20.32
CA SER A 252 -31.02 19.41 21.72
C SER A 252 -29.90 19.93 22.64
N LEU A 253 -28.66 19.53 22.40
CA LEU A 253 -27.49 20.07 23.10
C LEU A 253 -27.31 21.58 22.89
N ARG A 254 -27.56 22.09 21.68
CA ARG A 254 -27.52 23.54 21.41
C ARG A 254 -28.61 24.29 22.15
N ARG A 255 -29.83 23.73 22.26
CA ARG A 255 -30.94 24.34 23.02
C ARG A 255 -30.61 24.42 24.50
N VAL A 256 -30.06 23.35 25.08
CA VAL A 256 -29.61 23.32 26.49
C VAL A 256 -28.52 24.37 26.75
N ARG A 257 -27.50 24.46 25.87
CA ARG A 257 -26.42 25.46 26.00
C ARG A 257 -26.91 26.91 25.89
N LYS A 258 -27.98 27.15 25.12
CA LYS A 258 -28.61 28.48 25.01
C LYS A 258 -29.50 28.82 26.21
N MET A 259 -29.98 27.81 26.95
CA MET A 259 -30.80 28.00 28.14
C MET A 259 -30.00 28.22 29.43
N SER A 260 -28.66 28.11 29.40
CA SER A 260 -27.78 28.50 30.52
C SER A 260 -27.14 29.87 30.28
N PRO A 261 -27.82 30.94 30.73
CA PRO A 261 -27.20 31.86 31.67
C PRO A 261 -28.14 32.05 32.87
N ILE A 262 -27.87 31.34 33.97
CA ILE A 262 -28.39 31.73 35.28
C ILE A 262 -27.27 32.52 35.94
N ASP A 263 -27.33 33.84 35.77
CA ASP A 263 -26.56 34.78 36.56
C ASP A 263 -27.01 34.66 38.03
N PHE A 264 -26.18 34.04 38.87
CA PHE A 264 -26.25 34.22 40.31
C PHE A 264 -25.55 35.55 40.66
N SER A 265 -26.24 36.67 40.45
CA SER A 265 -25.88 37.93 41.11
C SER A 265 -27.13 38.80 41.28
N THR A 266 -27.22 39.48 42.43
CA THR A 266 -28.31 40.36 42.93
C THR A 266 -29.49 39.62 43.59
N ASN A 267 -29.90 39.80 44.85
CA ASN A 267 -29.59 40.78 45.89
C ASN A 267 -29.78 40.15 47.29
N PHE A 268 -28.74 40.18 48.11
CA PHE A 268 -28.87 40.26 49.58
C PHE A 268 -28.06 41.49 50.01
N TYR A 269 -28.48 42.13 51.10
CA TYR A 269 -28.15 43.50 51.59
C TYR A 269 -29.13 44.56 51.03
N ASN A 270 -29.90 45.33 51.81
CA ASN A 270 -29.82 45.71 53.23
C ASN A 270 -31.13 46.36 53.72
N GLY A 271 -31.43 46.29 55.02
CA GLY A 271 -31.88 47.48 55.79
C GLY A 271 -33.36 47.63 56.21
N SER A 272 -33.66 47.18 57.43
CA SER A 272 -34.42 47.82 58.53
C SER A 272 -35.41 48.99 58.27
N LEU A 273 -36.63 48.89 58.82
CA LEU A 273 -37.51 49.95 59.39
C LEU A 273 -38.61 49.24 60.21
N VAL A 274 -38.66 49.32 61.55
CA VAL A 274 -39.21 50.39 62.42
C VAL A 274 -40.70 50.65 62.17
N LEU A 275 -41.60 49.92 62.85
CA LEU A 275 -42.39 50.30 64.04
C LEU A 275 -43.29 49.12 64.45
#